data_AF-A0A4Z0J4C0-F1
#
_entry.id   AF-A0A4Z0J4C0-F1
#
_cell.length_a   1.000
_cell.length_b   1.000
_cell.length_c   1.000
_cell.angle_alpha   90.00
_cell.angle_beta   90.00
_cell.angle_gamma   90.00
#
_symmetry.space_group_name_H-M   'P 1'
#
loop_
_entity.id
_entity.type
_entity.pdbx_description
1 polymer ?
#
loop_
_entity_poly.entity_id
_entity_poly.type
_entity_poly.pdbx_seq_one_letter_code
_entity_poly.pdbx_strand_id
1 'polypeptide(L)'
;YTGTSKYPKSRKILMVDWDKKEKIIEWRHNWAVSVNQVLEQKNIPDRISEKSFTEQGIDDTPTQHEGINSKRYERKEFNQQVKNYRKAKASYKNNQEKAINRGHLDSLSEHFSFNEKRVVNELSHELKTYISLESLDDKRRMLFYWKNSTLIKHAVGEDVTKQLLTINQQESSLKKADELLNKVVDRTTKKLYPELNFEQTTQAERRELIKETESDQTVFKGSELNERLMNIRDDL
;
A
#
# COMPACT_ATOMS: atom_id res chain seq x y z
N TYR A 1 42.08 -58.66 13.99
CA TYR A 1 41.58 -58.01 15.22
C TYR A 1 40.51 -57.00 14.85
N THR A 2 39.24 -57.36 15.00
CA THR A 2 38.09 -56.47 14.76
C THR A 2 37.90 -55.60 16.00
N GLY A 3 38.26 -54.33 15.93
CA GLY A 3 38.12 -53.38 17.04
C GLY A 3 36.65 -53.11 17.35
N THR A 4 36.09 -53.84 18.31
CA THR A 4 34.80 -53.53 18.92
C THR A 4 34.99 -52.34 19.87
N SER A 5 34.32 -51.22 19.57
CA SER A 5 34.30 -50.03 20.41
C SER A 5 33.88 -50.39 21.84
N LYS A 6 34.68 -49.96 22.82
CA LYS A 6 34.60 -50.30 24.26
C LYS A 6 33.46 -49.57 25.01
N TYR A 7 32.63 -48.80 24.30
CA TYR A 7 31.56 -47.99 24.88
C TYR A 7 30.17 -48.51 24.46
N PRO A 8 29.18 -48.57 25.37
CA PRO A 8 27.83 -48.99 25.02
C PRO A 8 27.23 -48.04 23.98
N LYS A 9 26.70 -48.58 22.89
CA LYS A 9 25.96 -47.80 21.89
C LYS A 9 24.64 -47.33 22.52
N SER A 10 24.55 -46.03 22.81
CA SER A 10 23.31 -45.38 23.22
C SER A 10 22.58 -44.85 21.99
N ARG A 11 21.26 -45.06 21.91
CA ARG A 11 20.39 -44.45 20.91
C ARG A 11 19.52 -43.41 21.60
N LYS A 12 19.68 -42.14 21.23
CA LYS A 12 18.78 -41.07 21.68
C LYS A 12 17.42 -41.27 20.99
N ILE A 13 16.39 -41.64 21.76
CA ILE A 13 15.00 -41.67 21.29
C ILE A 13 14.36 -40.37 21.75
N LEU A 14 14.00 -39.51 20.80
CA LEU A 14 13.30 -38.27 21.10
C LEU A 14 11.82 -38.61 21.30
N MET A 15 11.25 -38.23 22.45
CA MET A 15 9.82 -38.43 22.75
C MET A 15 8.93 -37.41 22.04
N VAL A 16 9.52 -36.28 21.62
CA VAL A 16 8.85 -35.20 20.92
C VAL A 16 9.66 -34.78 19.70
N ASP A 17 8.95 -34.29 18.70
CA ASP A 17 9.53 -33.92 17.41
C ASP A 17 10.14 -32.51 17.38
N TRP A 18 10.36 -31.86 18.53
CA TRP A 18 10.81 -30.47 18.61
C TRP A 18 12.17 -30.22 17.95
N ASP A 19 13.06 -31.22 17.93
CA ASP A 19 14.37 -31.13 17.28
C ASP A 19 14.30 -31.33 15.76
N LYS A 20 13.13 -31.68 15.18
CA LYS A 20 12.96 -31.82 13.74
C LYS A 20 12.99 -30.43 13.07
N LYS A 21 13.80 -30.29 12.03
CA LYS A 21 13.95 -29.00 11.30
C LYS A 21 12.66 -28.53 10.67
N GLU A 22 11.76 -29.44 10.33
CA GLU A 22 10.47 -29.15 9.72
C GLU A 22 9.52 -28.45 10.71
N LYS A 23 9.66 -28.71 12.02
CA LYS A 23 8.76 -28.15 13.04
C LYS A 23 8.83 -26.63 13.16
N ILE A 24 9.98 -26.02 12.89
CA ILE A 24 10.07 -24.55 12.93
C ILE A 24 9.23 -23.90 11.83
N ILE A 25 9.12 -24.54 10.66
CA ILE A 25 8.32 -24.06 9.54
C ILE A 25 6.84 -24.17 9.91
N GLU A 26 6.43 -25.31 10.46
CA GLU A 26 5.07 -25.54 10.95
C GLU A 26 4.66 -24.52 12.02
N TRP A 27 5.53 -24.24 13.00
CA TRP A 27 5.25 -23.24 14.02
C TRP A 27 5.16 -21.82 13.47
N ARG A 28 6.05 -21.44 12.55
CA ARG A 28 5.98 -20.13 11.89
C ARG A 28 4.70 -19.99 11.07
N HIS A 29 4.29 -21.04 10.37
CA HIS A 29 3.05 -21.06 9.61
C HIS A 29 1.83 -20.92 10.54
N ASN A 30 1.74 -21.75 11.58
CA ASN A 30 0.62 -21.70 12.54
C ASN A 30 0.54 -20.34 13.25
N TRP A 31 1.68 -19.75 13.58
CA TRP A 31 1.74 -18.41 14.14
C TRP A 31 1.24 -17.35 13.14
N ALA A 32 1.69 -17.39 11.88
CA ALA A 32 1.24 -16.49 10.84
C ALA A 32 -0.28 -16.57 10.62
N VAL A 33 -0.83 -17.79 10.54
CA VAL A 33 -2.28 -18.03 10.41
C VAL A 33 -3.04 -17.44 11.59
N SER A 34 -2.61 -17.73 12.82
CA SER A 34 -3.25 -17.23 14.04
C SER A 34 -3.27 -15.70 14.11
N VAL A 35 -2.16 -15.05 13.76
CA VAL A 35 -2.07 -13.58 13.75
C VAL A 35 -2.95 -12.99 12.65
N ASN A 36 -2.93 -13.56 11.44
CA ASN A 36 -3.72 -13.05 10.31
C ASN A 36 -5.22 -13.14 10.58
N GLN A 37 -5.71 -14.18 11.26
CA GLN A 37 -7.10 -14.28 11.70
C GLN A 37 -7.49 -13.11 12.62
N VAL A 38 -6.63 -12.74 13.56
CA VAL A 38 -6.87 -11.61 14.47
C VAL A 38 -6.83 -10.28 13.72
N LEU A 39 -5.92 -10.12 12.75
CA LEU A 39 -5.84 -8.92 11.91
C LEU A 39 -7.11 -8.76 11.08
N GLU A 40 -7.61 -9.84 10.47
CA GLU A 40 -8.85 -9.86 9.71
C GLU A 40 -10.07 -9.52 10.56
N GLN A 41 -10.21 -10.13 11.75
CA GLN A 41 -11.28 -9.80 12.70
C GLN A 41 -11.32 -8.32 13.10
N LYS A 42 -10.16 -7.65 13.09
CA LYS A 42 -10.02 -6.23 13.41
C LYS A 42 -10.12 -5.32 12.18
N ASN A 43 -10.45 -5.86 11.01
CA ASN A 43 -10.46 -5.15 9.73
C ASN A 43 -9.10 -4.47 9.42
N ILE A 44 -8.00 -5.10 9.85
CA ILE A 44 -6.64 -4.67 9.52
C ILE A 44 -6.21 -5.47 8.29
N PRO A 45 -5.91 -4.82 7.16
CA PRO A 45 -5.56 -5.51 5.92
C PRO A 45 -4.10 -6.02 5.89
N ASP A 46 -3.28 -5.69 6.89
CA ASP A 46 -1.93 -6.25 7.02
C ASP A 46 -1.96 -7.78 7.12
N ARG A 47 -1.00 -8.44 6.49
CA ARG A 47 -0.82 -9.89 6.55
C ARG A 47 0.64 -10.22 6.78
N ILE A 48 0.90 -11.21 7.61
CA ILE A 48 2.24 -11.75 7.84
C ILE A 48 2.38 -13.13 7.19
N SER A 49 3.61 -13.47 6.79
CA SER A 49 3.95 -14.79 6.28
C SER A 49 5.22 -15.31 6.96
N GLU A 50 5.24 -16.63 7.11
CA GLU A 50 6.37 -17.47 7.51
C GLU A 50 7.52 -17.48 6.49
N LYS A 51 7.23 -17.13 5.23
CA LYS A 51 8.14 -17.19 4.09
C LYS A 51 9.19 -16.09 4.16
N SER A 52 10.37 -16.35 3.63
CA SER A 52 11.38 -15.30 3.44
C SER A 52 10.91 -14.26 2.40
N PHE A 53 11.53 -13.07 2.36
CA PHE A 53 11.21 -12.08 1.33
C PHE A 53 11.38 -12.64 -0.09
N THR A 54 12.41 -13.46 -0.33
CA THR A 54 12.62 -14.08 -1.65
C THR A 54 11.50 -15.06 -2.02
N GLU A 55 11.01 -15.85 -1.05
CA GLU A 55 9.90 -16.78 -1.26
C GLU A 55 8.54 -16.08 -1.44
N GLN A 56 8.41 -14.85 -0.92
CA GLN A 56 7.25 -13.99 -1.14
C GLN A 56 7.34 -13.19 -2.46
N GLY A 57 8.47 -13.24 -3.17
CA GLY A 57 8.70 -12.40 -4.35
C GLY A 57 8.99 -10.93 -4.01
N ILE A 58 9.35 -10.62 -2.78
CA ILE A 58 9.69 -9.27 -2.32
C ILE A 58 11.17 -8.99 -2.61
N ASP A 59 11.42 -8.09 -3.55
CA ASP A 59 12.76 -7.55 -3.85
C ASP A 59 13.20 -6.51 -2.80
N ASP A 60 13.50 -7.01 -1.60
CA ASP A 60 14.09 -6.22 -0.51
C ASP A 60 15.04 -7.06 0.36
N THR A 61 15.91 -6.38 1.10
CA THR A 61 16.89 -7.01 2.00
C THR A 61 16.38 -6.99 3.44
N PRO A 62 16.22 -8.14 4.12
CA PRO A 62 15.77 -8.16 5.50
C PRO A 62 16.85 -7.66 6.45
N THR A 63 16.45 -6.95 7.50
CA THR A 63 17.35 -6.52 8.58
C THR A 63 17.72 -7.67 9.50
N GLN A 64 18.90 -7.61 10.10
CA GLN A 64 19.39 -8.62 11.04
C GLN A 64 19.12 -8.20 12.48
N HIS A 65 18.70 -9.14 13.34
CA HIS A 65 18.60 -8.88 14.77
C HIS A 65 19.99 -8.63 15.38
N GLU A 66 20.22 -7.46 15.96
CA GLU A 66 21.56 -7.03 16.41
C GLU A 66 22.12 -7.92 17.53
N GLY A 67 21.31 -8.24 18.55
CA GLY A 67 21.73 -9.01 19.73
C GLY A 67 22.79 -8.30 20.59
N ILE A 68 23.26 -8.97 21.65
CA ILE A 68 24.26 -8.44 22.63
C ILE A 68 25.64 -9.11 22.45
N ASN A 69 25.84 -9.86 21.37
CA ASN A 69 27.11 -10.57 21.13
C ASN A 69 28.17 -9.68 20.46
N SER A 70 29.39 -10.22 20.29
CA SER A 70 30.51 -9.51 19.65
C SER A 70 30.24 -9.02 18.22
N LYS A 71 29.29 -9.63 17.51
CA LYS A 71 28.89 -9.25 16.14
C LYS A 71 27.85 -8.12 16.08
N ARG A 72 27.45 -7.56 17.22
CA ARG A 72 26.42 -6.50 17.30
C ARG A 72 26.76 -5.32 16.41
N TYR A 73 28.00 -4.86 16.41
CA TYR A 73 28.43 -3.69 15.63
C TYR A 73 28.30 -3.94 14.13
N GLU A 74 28.80 -5.09 13.64
CA GLU A 74 28.67 -5.49 12.23
C GLU A 74 27.20 -5.54 11.77
N ARG A 75 26.32 -6.13 12.57
CA ARG A 75 24.87 -6.21 12.25
C ARG A 75 24.19 -4.85 12.27
N LYS A 76 24.60 -3.98 13.20
CA LYS A 76 24.09 -2.60 13.28
C LYS A 76 24.50 -1.80 12.05
N GLU A 77 25.76 -1.92 11.61
CA GLU A 77 26.23 -1.29 10.38
C GLU A 77 25.50 -1.83 9.16
N PHE A 78 25.31 -3.15 9.05
CA PHE A 78 24.51 -3.77 7.99
C PHE A 78 23.07 -3.22 7.97
N ASN A 79 22.39 -3.18 9.11
CA ASN A 79 21.04 -2.63 9.22
C ASN A 79 20.99 -1.15 8.81
N GLN A 80 22.03 -0.39 9.11
CA GLN A 80 22.13 1.01 8.70
C GLN A 80 22.30 1.14 7.19
N GLN A 81 23.10 0.28 6.56
CA GLN A 81 23.24 0.22 5.10
C GLN A 81 21.90 -0.14 4.43
N VAL A 82 21.20 -1.15 4.93
CA VAL A 82 19.85 -1.52 4.45
C VAL A 82 18.88 -0.34 4.56
N LYS A 83 18.86 0.36 5.69
CA LYS A 83 18.02 1.57 5.87
C LYS A 83 18.38 2.67 4.87
N ASN A 84 19.67 2.92 4.65
CA ASN A 84 20.13 3.94 3.70
C ASN A 84 19.75 3.57 2.26
N TYR A 85 19.91 2.30 1.89
CA TYR A 85 19.49 1.77 0.59
C TYR A 85 17.98 1.94 0.38
N ARG A 86 17.15 1.57 1.36
CA ARG A 86 15.69 1.78 1.30
C ARG A 86 15.31 3.25 1.13
N LYS A 87 15.99 4.16 1.84
CA LYS A 87 15.79 5.61 1.67
C LYS A 87 16.15 6.07 0.25
N ALA A 88 17.25 5.58 -0.30
CA ALA A 88 17.66 5.91 -1.67
C ALA A 88 16.66 5.37 -2.70
N LYS A 89 16.24 4.10 -2.59
CA LYS A 89 15.20 3.47 -3.44
C LYS A 89 13.89 4.27 -3.38
N ALA A 90 13.45 4.67 -2.19
CA ALA A 90 12.27 5.53 -2.01
C ALA A 90 12.44 6.92 -2.63
N SER A 91 13.59 7.57 -2.45
CA SER A 91 13.85 8.88 -3.08
C SER A 91 13.85 8.82 -4.61
N TYR A 92 14.37 7.74 -5.18
CA TYR A 92 14.38 7.53 -6.62
C TYR A 92 12.96 7.33 -7.15
N LYS A 93 12.17 6.46 -6.51
CA LYS A 93 10.74 6.29 -6.83
C LYS A 93 9.96 7.60 -6.74
N ASN A 94 10.10 8.34 -5.65
CA ASN A 94 9.45 9.64 -5.48
C ASN A 94 9.85 10.65 -6.58
N ASN A 95 11.10 10.61 -7.04
CA ASN A 95 11.57 11.48 -8.13
C ASN A 95 11.03 11.04 -9.50
N GLN A 96 10.93 9.73 -9.74
CA GLN A 96 10.25 9.20 -10.92
C GLN A 96 8.78 9.57 -10.93
N GLU A 97 8.06 9.35 -9.82
CA GLU A 97 6.67 9.76 -9.66
C GLU A 97 6.50 11.27 -9.89
N LYS A 98 7.41 12.11 -9.36
CA LYS A 98 7.39 13.55 -9.67
C LYS A 98 7.61 13.86 -11.15
N ALA A 99 8.44 13.09 -11.85
CA ALA A 99 8.67 13.28 -13.29
C ALA A 99 7.47 12.81 -14.11
N ILE A 100 6.87 11.67 -13.74
CA ILE A 100 5.62 11.13 -14.28
C ILE A 100 4.50 12.15 -14.07
N ASN A 101 4.28 12.62 -12.84
CA ASN A 101 3.26 13.64 -12.53
C ASN A 101 3.50 14.98 -13.22
N ARG A 102 4.74 15.30 -13.65
CA ARG A 102 5.03 16.48 -14.48
C ARG A 102 4.73 16.23 -15.96
N GLY A 103 4.81 14.98 -16.41
CA GLY A 103 4.53 14.55 -17.79
C GLY A 103 3.07 14.18 -18.02
N HIS A 104 2.34 13.73 -16.98
CA HIS A 104 0.89 13.62 -16.99
C HIS A 104 0.30 15.02 -17.03
N LEU A 105 -0.02 15.46 -18.24
CA LEU A 105 -1.01 16.50 -18.44
C LEU A 105 -2.35 15.83 -18.16
N ASP A 106 -2.74 15.73 -16.88
CA ASP A 106 -4.03 15.13 -16.52
C ASP A 106 -5.10 15.76 -17.38
N SER A 107 -5.94 14.97 -18.04
CA SER A 107 -7.06 15.51 -18.83
C SER A 107 -7.95 16.38 -17.93
N LEU A 108 -8.06 15.99 -16.66
CA LEU A 108 -8.73 16.76 -15.61
C LEU A 108 -8.13 18.17 -15.43
N SER A 109 -6.81 18.32 -15.64
CA SER A 109 -6.11 19.61 -15.49
C SER A 109 -6.57 20.67 -16.48
N GLU A 110 -6.93 20.25 -17.70
CA GLU A 110 -7.51 21.10 -18.74
C GLU A 110 -8.90 21.61 -18.36
N HIS A 111 -9.60 20.83 -17.54
CA HIS A 111 -10.99 21.07 -17.17
C HIS A 111 -11.16 21.81 -15.85
N PHE A 112 -10.08 22.15 -15.13
CA PHE A 112 -10.16 23.04 -13.96
C PHE A 112 -10.41 24.48 -14.38
N SER A 113 -11.37 25.13 -13.71
CA SER A 113 -11.48 26.59 -13.72
C SER A 113 -10.31 27.25 -12.99
N PHE A 114 -10.10 28.54 -13.24
CA PHE A 114 -9.02 29.31 -12.63
C PHE A 114 -9.00 29.23 -11.09
N ASN A 115 -10.16 29.34 -10.45
CA ASN A 115 -10.28 29.26 -8.99
C ASN A 115 -10.01 27.83 -8.50
N GLU A 116 -10.49 26.81 -9.21
CA GLU A 116 -10.24 25.41 -8.85
C GLU A 116 -8.75 25.06 -8.92
N LYS A 117 -7.99 25.59 -9.89
CA LYS A 117 -6.52 25.39 -9.96
C LYS A 117 -5.79 25.90 -8.71
N ARG A 118 -6.24 27.02 -8.14
CA ARG A 118 -5.70 27.53 -6.87
C ARG A 118 -6.02 26.58 -5.71
N VAL A 119 -7.26 26.11 -5.61
CA VAL A 119 -7.69 25.17 -4.58
C VAL A 119 -6.92 23.84 -4.70
N VAL A 120 -6.70 23.35 -5.92
CA VAL A 120 -5.86 22.17 -6.19
C VAL A 120 -4.45 22.38 -5.64
N ASN A 121 -3.84 23.55 -5.89
CA ASN A 121 -2.51 23.83 -5.39
C ASN A 121 -2.46 23.90 -3.85
N GLU A 122 -3.45 24.53 -3.22
CA GLU A 122 -3.58 24.60 -1.75
C GLU A 122 -3.73 23.18 -1.14
N LEU A 123 -4.64 22.37 -1.68
CA LEU A 123 -4.87 21.00 -1.23
C LEU A 123 -3.66 20.09 -1.48
N SER A 124 -2.90 20.31 -2.56
CA SER A 124 -1.68 19.57 -2.89
C SER A 124 -0.61 19.80 -1.82
N HIS A 125 -0.45 21.06 -1.38
CA HIS A 125 0.45 21.39 -0.29
C HIS A 125 -0.01 20.82 1.06
N GLU A 126 -1.31 20.86 1.36
CA GLU A 126 -1.86 20.28 2.59
C GLU A 126 -1.66 18.76 2.64
N LEU A 127 -2.02 18.05 1.57
CA LEU A 127 -1.91 16.59 1.48
C LEU A 127 -0.48 16.11 1.23
N LYS A 128 0.40 17.00 0.78
CA LYS A 128 1.78 16.71 0.33
C LYS A 128 1.81 15.65 -0.78
N THR A 129 0.78 15.66 -1.62
CA THR A 129 0.61 14.75 -2.75
C THR A 129 0.11 15.55 -3.94
N TYR A 130 0.45 15.09 -5.14
CA TYR A 130 -0.23 15.56 -6.34
C TYR A 130 -1.73 15.22 -6.25
N ILE A 131 -2.58 15.97 -6.96
CA ILE A 131 -4.03 15.73 -6.96
C ILE A 131 -4.41 15.14 -8.29
N SER A 132 -4.48 13.82 -8.32
CA SER A 132 -5.01 13.01 -9.41
C SER A 132 -5.94 11.95 -8.81
N LEU A 133 -6.72 11.28 -9.66
CA LEU A 133 -7.63 10.22 -9.19
C LEU A 133 -6.86 9.09 -8.49
N GLU A 134 -5.74 8.64 -9.07
CA GLU A 134 -4.90 7.58 -8.52
C GLU A 134 -4.19 7.99 -7.22
N SER A 135 -3.58 9.18 -7.19
CA SER A 135 -2.82 9.65 -6.03
C SER A 135 -3.71 9.91 -4.80
N LEU A 136 -4.97 10.30 -4.99
CA LEU A 136 -5.93 10.41 -3.88
C LEU A 136 -6.34 9.03 -3.32
N ASP A 137 -6.51 8.03 -4.18
CA ASP A 137 -6.81 6.65 -3.76
C ASP A 137 -5.65 6.08 -2.92
N ASP A 138 -4.41 6.28 -3.36
CA ASP A 138 -3.21 5.93 -2.59
C ASP A 138 -3.10 6.67 -1.26
N LYS A 139 -3.38 7.97 -1.27
CA LYS A 139 -3.40 8.79 -0.06
C LYS A 139 -4.46 8.30 0.93
N ARG A 140 -5.65 7.92 0.43
CA ARG A 140 -6.73 7.37 1.25
C ARG A 140 -6.30 6.06 1.92
N ARG A 141 -5.69 5.15 1.16
CA ARG A 141 -5.10 3.90 1.70
C ARG A 141 -4.07 4.22 2.78
N MET A 142 -3.13 5.11 2.51
CA MET A 142 -2.10 5.52 3.48
C MET A 142 -2.68 6.09 4.77
N LEU A 143 -3.68 7.00 4.67
CA LEU A 143 -4.32 7.58 5.85
C LEU A 143 -5.06 6.53 6.67
N PHE A 144 -5.73 5.57 6.03
CA PHE A 144 -6.38 4.45 6.71
C PHE A 144 -5.38 3.61 7.51
N TYR A 145 -4.27 3.20 6.91
CA TYR A 145 -3.20 2.47 7.61
C TYR A 145 -2.59 3.29 8.76
N TRP A 146 -2.32 4.57 8.51
CA TRP A 146 -1.75 5.45 9.52
C TRP A 146 -2.71 5.59 10.71
N LYS A 147 -3.99 5.82 10.46
CA LYS A 147 -5.04 5.89 11.49
C LYS A 147 -5.16 4.60 12.29
N ASN A 148 -5.16 3.45 11.64
CA ASN A 148 -5.24 2.17 12.35
C ASN A 148 -4.00 1.95 13.24
N SER A 149 -2.82 2.28 12.73
CA SER A 149 -1.58 2.20 13.51
C SER A 149 -1.60 3.14 14.72
N THR A 150 -2.08 4.38 14.58
CA THR A 150 -2.16 5.33 15.69
C THR A 150 -3.20 4.92 16.73
N LEU A 151 -4.32 4.35 16.32
CA LEU A 151 -5.33 3.82 17.23
C LEU A 151 -4.80 2.63 18.05
N ILE A 152 -4.00 1.76 17.45
CA ILE A 152 -3.35 0.66 18.17
C ILE A 152 -2.39 1.22 19.23
N LYS A 153 -1.57 2.21 18.88
CA LYS A 153 -0.65 2.86 19.84
C LYS A 153 -1.40 3.54 20.99
N HIS A 154 -2.50 4.22 20.69
CA HIS A 154 -3.37 4.82 21.70
C HIS A 154 -3.91 3.76 22.67
N ALA A 155 -4.37 2.62 22.16
CA ALA A 155 -4.90 1.53 22.97
C ALA A 155 -3.84 0.91 23.91
N VAL A 156 -2.56 1.01 23.55
CA VAL A 156 -1.42 0.56 24.38
C VAL A 156 -0.96 1.66 25.37
N GLY A 157 -1.60 2.83 25.36
CA GLY A 157 -1.37 3.92 26.32
C GLY A 157 -0.36 4.98 25.85
N GLU A 158 0.01 5.01 24.57
CA GLU A 158 0.84 6.09 24.01
C GLU A 158 0.01 7.37 23.77
N ASP A 159 0.59 8.54 24.06
CA ASP A 159 -0.01 9.82 23.69
C ASP A 159 0.12 10.05 22.17
N VAL A 160 -1.01 9.98 21.48
CA VAL A 160 -1.12 10.16 20.02
C VAL A 160 -1.97 11.38 19.64
N THR A 161 -2.29 12.28 20.57
CA THR A 161 -3.20 13.42 20.36
C THR A 161 -2.84 14.27 19.13
N LYS A 162 -1.57 14.66 18.99
CA LYS A 162 -1.05 15.42 17.84
C LYS A 162 -1.17 14.66 16.52
N GLN A 163 -0.94 13.34 16.55
CA GLN A 163 -1.03 12.49 15.36
C GLN A 163 -2.48 12.38 14.90
N LEU A 164 -3.42 12.16 15.82
CA LEU A 164 -4.85 12.12 15.52
C LEU A 164 -5.36 13.46 14.96
N LEU A 165 -4.93 14.59 15.53
CA LEU A 165 -5.26 15.92 14.97
C LEU A 165 -4.78 16.06 13.52
N THR A 166 -3.53 15.64 13.26
CA THR A 166 -2.94 15.70 11.92
C THR A 166 -3.69 14.80 10.94
N ILE A 167 -4.05 13.58 11.37
CA ILE A 167 -4.84 12.63 10.57
C ILE A 167 -6.20 13.24 10.24
N ASN A 168 -6.90 13.81 11.22
CA ASN A 168 -8.21 14.44 10.99
C ASN A 168 -8.13 15.61 10.00
N GLN A 169 -7.07 16.44 10.09
CA GLN A 169 -6.84 17.51 9.13
C GLN A 169 -6.63 16.94 7.72
N GLN A 170 -5.81 15.90 7.58
CA GLN A 170 -5.57 15.24 6.29
C GLN A 170 -6.83 14.58 5.72
N GLU A 171 -7.66 13.94 6.55
CA GLU A 171 -8.95 13.35 6.14
C GLU A 171 -9.91 14.44 5.61
N SER A 172 -9.96 15.61 6.25
CA SER A 172 -10.76 16.74 5.80
C SER A 172 -10.28 17.30 4.45
N SER A 173 -8.97 17.50 4.29
CA SER A 173 -8.39 17.95 3.01
C SER A 173 -8.60 16.92 1.91
N LEU A 174 -8.51 15.62 2.22
CA LEU A 174 -8.76 14.54 1.26
C LEU A 174 -10.23 14.55 0.79
N LYS A 175 -11.18 14.72 1.71
CA LYS A 175 -12.60 14.84 1.37
C LYS A 175 -12.87 16.03 0.45
N LYS A 176 -12.25 17.20 0.71
CA LYS A 176 -12.37 18.38 -0.15
C LYS A 176 -11.79 18.13 -1.55
N ALA A 177 -10.64 17.45 -1.62
CA ALA A 177 -10.03 17.08 -2.89
C ALA A 177 -10.92 16.11 -3.68
N ASP A 178 -11.52 15.13 -3.02
CA ASP A 178 -12.47 14.19 -3.63
C ASP A 178 -13.71 14.89 -4.20
N GLU A 179 -14.31 15.81 -3.43
CA GLU A 179 -15.46 16.59 -3.87
C GLU A 179 -15.12 17.47 -5.09
N LEU A 180 -13.93 18.06 -5.10
CA LEU A 180 -13.44 18.85 -6.23
C LEU A 180 -13.24 17.97 -7.48
N LEU A 181 -12.53 16.85 -7.33
CA LEU A 181 -12.31 15.93 -8.44
C LEU A 181 -13.61 15.34 -8.97
N ASN A 182 -14.60 15.03 -8.13
CA ASN A 182 -15.91 14.57 -8.60
C ASN A 182 -16.58 15.57 -9.54
N LYS A 183 -16.56 16.86 -9.19
CA LYS A 183 -17.12 17.91 -10.04
C LYS A 183 -16.39 18.02 -11.37
N VAL A 184 -15.07 17.87 -11.35
CA VAL A 184 -14.25 17.96 -12.55
C VAL A 184 -14.45 16.73 -13.42
N VAL A 185 -14.45 15.53 -12.86
CA VAL A 185 -14.77 14.26 -13.53
C VAL A 185 -16.15 14.32 -14.18
N ASP A 186 -17.16 14.85 -13.51
CA ASP A 186 -18.49 14.98 -14.10
C ASP A 186 -18.48 15.93 -15.31
N ARG A 187 -17.71 17.03 -15.23
CA ARG A 187 -17.54 17.99 -16.32
C ARG A 187 -16.76 17.38 -17.49
N THR A 188 -15.70 16.63 -17.21
CA THR A 188 -14.87 15.98 -18.24
C THR A 188 -15.66 14.88 -18.94
N THR A 189 -16.34 14.04 -18.17
CA THR A 189 -17.17 12.93 -18.66
C THR A 189 -18.29 13.46 -19.55
N LYS A 190 -18.98 14.54 -19.18
CA LYS A 190 -20.00 15.17 -20.05
C LYS A 190 -19.45 15.67 -21.38
N LYS A 191 -18.20 16.12 -21.39
CA LYS A 191 -17.55 16.66 -22.60
C LYS A 191 -17.03 15.53 -23.50
N LEU A 192 -16.42 14.50 -22.92
CA LEU A 192 -15.85 13.37 -23.66
C LEU A 192 -16.93 12.37 -24.10
N TYR A 193 -17.96 12.18 -23.28
CA TYR A 193 -19.03 11.20 -23.45
C TYR A 193 -20.43 11.83 -23.36
N PRO A 194 -20.83 12.64 -24.35
CA PRO A 194 -22.14 13.28 -24.34
C PRO A 194 -23.32 12.30 -24.43
N GLU A 195 -23.09 11.09 -24.96
CA GLU A 195 -24.10 10.03 -25.08
C GLU A 195 -24.26 9.20 -23.80
N LEU A 196 -23.41 9.41 -22.79
CA LEU A 196 -23.44 8.64 -21.54
C LEU A 196 -24.64 9.03 -20.67
N ASN A 197 -25.37 8.02 -20.18
CA ASN A 197 -26.44 8.25 -19.22
C ASN A 197 -25.88 8.42 -17.79
N PHE A 198 -25.89 9.65 -17.30
CA PHE A 198 -25.43 10.00 -15.95
C PHE A 198 -26.32 9.45 -14.82
N GLU A 199 -27.60 9.14 -15.11
CA GLU A 199 -28.51 8.57 -14.12
C GLU A 199 -28.22 7.09 -13.87
N GLN A 200 -27.62 6.41 -14.85
CA GLN A 200 -27.30 4.99 -14.79
C GLN A 200 -25.83 4.73 -14.46
N THR A 201 -25.02 5.77 -14.20
CA THR A 201 -23.59 5.63 -13.90
C THR A 201 -23.24 6.19 -12.54
N THR A 202 -22.44 5.42 -11.79
CA THR A 202 -21.96 5.85 -10.47
C THR A 202 -20.75 6.77 -10.57
N GLN A 203 -20.43 7.50 -9.50
CA GLN A 203 -19.23 8.35 -9.49
C GLN A 203 -17.94 7.54 -9.63
N ALA A 204 -17.90 6.33 -9.05
CA ALA A 204 -16.76 5.43 -9.14
C ALA A 204 -16.55 4.97 -10.59
N GLU A 205 -17.62 4.53 -11.26
CA GLU A 205 -17.58 4.17 -12.68
C GLU A 205 -17.05 5.33 -13.55
N ARG A 206 -17.51 6.56 -13.31
CA ARG A 206 -17.03 7.74 -14.05
C ARG A 206 -15.55 8.04 -13.78
N ARG A 207 -15.06 7.83 -12.56
CA ARG A 207 -13.64 8.00 -12.23
C ARG A 207 -12.78 6.97 -12.96
N GLU A 208 -13.18 5.70 -12.92
CA GLU A 208 -12.45 4.62 -13.62
C GLU A 208 -12.49 4.81 -15.14
N LEU A 209 -13.63 5.20 -15.71
CA LEU A 209 -13.72 5.50 -17.13
C LEU A 209 -12.72 6.58 -17.55
N ILE A 210 -12.58 7.66 -16.77
CA ILE A 210 -11.58 8.70 -17.05
C ILE A 210 -10.16 8.16 -16.92
N LYS A 211 -9.85 7.33 -15.92
CA LYS A 211 -8.54 6.70 -15.78
C LYS A 211 -8.20 5.84 -17.01
N GLU A 212 -9.14 5.02 -17.49
CA GLU A 212 -8.95 4.22 -18.70
C GLU A 212 -8.74 5.09 -19.94
N THR A 213 -9.48 6.20 -20.09
CA THR A 213 -9.24 7.12 -21.21
C THR A 213 -7.88 7.78 -21.20
N GLU A 214 -7.36 8.10 -20.01
CA GLU A 214 -6.03 8.71 -19.86
C GLU A 214 -4.93 7.68 -20.13
N SER A 215 -5.13 6.44 -19.68
CA SER A 215 -4.22 5.31 -19.93
C SER A 215 -4.14 4.96 -21.42
N ASP A 216 -5.29 4.78 -22.07
CA ASP A 216 -5.36 4.36 -23.48
C ASP A 216 -5.25 5.55 -24.44
N GLN A 217 -5.22 6.79 -23.93
CA GLN A 217 -5.18 8.04 -24.69
C GLN A 217 -6.27 8.14 -25.78
N THR A 218 -7.41 7.50 -25.55
CA THR A 218 -8.50 7.37 -26.53
C THR A 218 -9.85 7.58 -25.88
N VAL A 219 -10.79 8.15 -26.65
CA VAL A 219 -12.18 8.34 -26.22
C VAL A 219 -13.03 7.25 -26.84
N PHE A 220 -13.60 6.39 -26.00
CA PHE A 220 -14.40 5.23 -26.42
C PHE A 220 -15.76 5.66 -26.99
N LYS A 221 -16.31 4.91 -27.95
CA LYS A 221 -17.60 5.27 -28.58
C LYS A 221 -18.48 4.04 -28.83
N GLY A 222 -19.80 4.24 -28.81
CA GLY A 222 -20.77 3.22 -29.20
C GLY A 222 -20.68 1.94 -28.36
N SER A 223 -20.46 0.79 -29.02
CA SER A 223 -20.38 -0.52 -28.36
C SER A 223 -19.18 -0.64 -27.43
N GLU A 224 -18.04 -0.05 -27.78
CA GLU A 224 -16.81 -0.10 -26.99
C GLU A 224 -17.00 0.58 -25.63
N LEU A 225 -17.67 1.74 -25.60
CA LEU A 225 -17.98 2.44 -24.35
C LEU A 225 -18.86 1.58 -23.42
N ASN A 226 -19.85 0.89 -23.99
CA ASN A 226 -20.73 0.02 -23.21
C ASN A 226 -19.99 -1.20 -22.64
N GLU A 227 -19.10 -1.80 -23.43
CA GLU A 227 -18.26 -2.92 -22.98
C GLU A 227 -17.31 -2.51 -21.85
N ARG A 228 -16.63 -1.36 -21.99
CA ARG A 228 -15.76 -0.82 -20.93
C ARG A 228 -16.53 -0.54 -19.64
N LEU A 229 -17.72 0.06 -19.73
CA LEU A 229 -18.57 0.30 -18.56
C LEU A 229 -19.05 -1.00 -17.91
N MET A 230 -19.27 -2.07 -18.66
CA MET A 230 -19.57 -3.39 -18.10
C MET A 230 -18.38 -3.95 -17.34
N ASN A 231 -17.18 -3.91 -17.94
CA ASN A 231 -15.96 -4.39 -17.29
C ASN A 231 -15.67 -3.61 -15.99
N ILE A 232 -15.79 -2.28 -16.03
CA ILE A 232 -15.61 -1.43 -14.84
C ILE A 232 -16.61 -1.79 -13.74
N ARG A 233 -17.86 -2.12 -14.08
CA ARG A 233 -18.87 -2.53 -13.09
C ARG A 233 -18.59 -3.89 -12.46
N ASP A 234 -17.99 -4.81 -13.21
CA ASP A 234 -17.62 -6.12 -12.70
C ASP A 234 -16.38 -6.05 -11.78
N ASP A 235 -15.51 -5.06 -11.99
CA ASP A 235 -14.26 -4.86 -11.23
C ASP A 235 -14.42 -4.05 -9.92
N LEU A 236 -15.51 -3.29 -9.77
CA LEU A 236 -15.80 -2.41 -8.61
C LEU A 236 -16.51 -3.13 -7.45
#